data_AF-A0A1Z1MMI1-F1
#
_entry.id   AF-A0A1Z1MMI1-F1
#
_cell.length_a   1.000
_cell.length_b   1.000
_cell.length_c   1.000
_cell.angle_alpha   90.00
_cell.angle_beta   90.00
_cell.angle_gamma   90.00
#
_symmetry.space_group_name_H-M   'P 1'
#
loop_
_entity.id
_entity.type
_entity.pdbx_description
1 polymer ?
#
loop_
_entity_poly.entity_id
_entity_poly.type
_entity_poly.pdbx_seq_one_letter_code
_entity_poly.pdbx_strand_id
1 'polypeptide(L)' 'MSKINQDNKHISIEQIDNKIIELKKELVLLKIKKITKQNVKIHLIRIVQNNISKMFSLRTSIINKNK' A
#
# COMPACT_ATOMS: atom_id res chain seq x y z
N MET A 1 -28.50 8.82 4.48
CA MET A 1 -28.60 7.35 4.60
C MET A 1 -27.28 6.82 5.14
N SER A 2 -27.38 6.07 6.24
CA SER A 2 -26.36 5.22 6.89
C SER A 2 -24.91 5.72 6.95
N LYS A 3 -24.55 6.34 8.09
CA LYS A 3 -23.23 6.20 8.71
C LYS A 3 -22.93 4.71 8.83
N ILE A 4 -22.17 4.15 7.90
CA ILE A 4 -21.67 2.78 8.02
C ILE A 4 -20.43 2.87 8.91
N ASN A 5 -20.69 2.51 10.16
CA ASN A 5 -19.85 1.75 11.07
C ASN A 5 -18.37 2.12 11.13
N GLN A 6 -18.02 2.64 12.30
CA GLN A 6 -16.72 2.44 12.93
C GLN A 6 -16.44 0.93 13.01
N ASP A 7 -16.03 0.32 11.90
CA ASP A 7 -15.46 -1.01 11.93
C ASP A 7 -14.13 -0.87 12.67
N ASN A 8 -14.15 -1.37 13.90
CA ASN A 8 -13.02 -1.43 14.83
C ASN A 8 -11.74 -1.78 14.06
N LYS A 9 -10.95 -0.75 13.76
CA LYS A 9 -9.88 -0.76 12.77
C LYS A 9 -8.62 -1.39 13.36
N HIS A 10 -8.72 -2.60 13.89
CA HIS A 10 -7.56 -3.43 14.16
C HIS A 10 -7.10 -4.02 12.83
N ILE A 11 -6.45 -3.18 12.02
CA ILE A 11 -5.67 -3.68 10.90
C ILE A 11 -4.56 -4.53 11.51
N SER A 12 -4.58 -5.84 11.25
CA SER A 12 -3.53 -6.73 11.74
C SER A 12 -2.21 -6.45 10.99
N ILE A 13 -1.08 -6.76 11.62
CA ILE A 13 0.24 -6.65 10.96
C ILE A 13 0.25 -7.48 9.68
N GLU A 14 -0.38 -8.65 9.70
CA GLU A 14 -0.53 -9.53 8.54
C GLU A 14 -1.30 -8.87 7.38
N GLN A 15 -2.38 -8.14 7.66
CA GLN A 15 -3.11 -7.38 6.65
C GLN A 15 -2.25 -6.27 6.03
N ILE A 16 -1.41 -5.60 6.82
CA ILE A 16 -0.47 -4.60 6.31
C ILE A 16 0.57 -5.25 5.42
N ASP A 17 1.14 -6.38 5.86
CA ASP A 17 2.17 -7.10 5.11
C ASP A 17 1.59 -7.62 3.77
N ASN A 18 0.37 -8.16 3.78
CA ASN A 18 -0.35 -8.51 2.56
C ASN A 18 -0.55 -7.30 1.65
N LYS A 19 -0.92 -6.15 2.21
CA LYS A 19 -1.11 -4.94 1.41
C LYS A 19 0.20 -4.41 0.80
N ILE A 20 1.31 -4.51 1.53
CA ILE A 20 2.64 -4.19 1.03
C ILE A 20 3.00 -5.09 -0.16
N ILE A 21 2.70 -6.40 -0.07
CA ILE A 21 2.96 -7.36 -1.15
C ILE A 21 2.15 -6.99 -2.40
N GLU A 22 0.87 -6.67 -2.26
CA GLU A 22 0.02 -6.21 -3.37
C GLU A 22 0.60 -4.96 -4.06
N LEU A 23 0.96 -3.93 -3.27
CA LEU A 23 1.51 -2.69 -3.80
C LEU A 23 2.86 -2.92 -4.50
N LYS A 24 3.69 -3.84 -4.00
CA LYS A 24 4.94 -4.22 -4.66
C LYS A 24 4.69 -4.91 -6.00
N LYS A 25 3.71 -5.83 -6.07
CA LYS A 25 3.30 -6.47 -7.34
C LYS A 25 2.82 -5.43 -8.34
N GLU A 26 1.97 -4.50 -7.91
CA GLU A 26 1.48 -3.39 -8.73
C GLU A 26 2.64 -2.53 -9.26
N LEU A 27 3.60 -2.18 -8.39
CA LEU A 27 4.78 -1.41 -8.79
C LEU A 27 5.62 -2.12 -9.84
N VAL A 28 5.78 -3.44 -9.73
CA VAL A 28 6.50 -4.25 -10.74
C VAL A 28 5.78 -4.18 -12.08
N LEU A 29 4.45 -4.37 -12.11
CA LEU A 29 3.67 -4.27 -13.33
C LEU A 29 3.79 -2.87 -13.97
N LEU A 30 3.70 -1.80 -13.17
CA LEU A 30 3.87 -0.43 -13.68
C LEU A 30 5.27 -0.20 -14.27
N LYS A 31 6.32 -0.75 -13.65
CA LYS A 31 7.69 -0.68 -14.18
C LYS A 31 7.84 -1.45 -15.48
N ILE A 32 7.29 -2.66 -15.58
CA ILE A 32 7.31 -3.46 -16.82
C ILE A 32 6.62 -2.69 -17.94
N LYS A 33 5.43 -2.14 -17.67
CA LYS A 33 4.69 -1.34 -18.66
C LYS A 33 5.50 -0.10 -19.10
N LYS A 34 6.18 0.59 -18.18
CA LYS A 34 7.07 1.72 -18.50
C LYS A 34 8.24 1.28 -19.40
N ILE A 35 8.93 0.19 -19.06
CA ILE A 35 10.08 -0.32 -19.81
C ILE A 35 9.66 -0.76 -21.21
N THR A 36 8.50 -1.42 -21.31
CA THR A 36 7.90 -1.84 -22.59
C THR A 36 7.24 -0.70 -23.37
N LYS A 37 7.44 0.56 -22.94
CA LYS A 37 6.91 1.79 -23.56
C LYS A 37 5.38 1.77 -23.75
N GLN A 38 4.65 0.99 -22.94
CA GLN A 38 3.20 1.07 -22.88
C GLN A 38 2.79 2.42 -22.27
N ASN A 39 1.60 2.91 -22.64
CA ASN A 39 1.09 4.15 -22.09
C ASN A 39 0.81 3.97 -20.58
N VAL A 40 1.66 4.58 -19.76
CA VAL A 40 1.56 4.54 -18.29
C VAL A 40 1.71 5.93 -17.74
N LYS A 41 0.79 6.30 -16.87
CA LYS A 41 0.85 7.53 -16.09
C LYS A 41 1.99 7.45 -15.06
N ILE A 42 3.06 8.22 -15.26
CA ILE A 42 4.24 8.23 -14.39
C ILE A 42 3.89 8.53 -12.92
N HIS A 43 2.90 9.38 -12.68
CA HIS A 43 2.46 9.71 -11.32
C HIS A 43 1.92 8.49 -10.55
N LEU A 44 1.39 7.47 -11.23
CA LEU A 44 0.93 6.25 -10.57
C LEU A 44 2.08 5.52 -9.88
N ILE A 45 3.26 5.48 -10.52
CA ILE A 45 4.46 4.89 -9.92
C ILE A 45 4.83 5.62 -8.62
N ARG A 46 4.82 6.95 -8.64
CA ARG A 46 5.11 7.78 -7.46
C ARG A 46 4.08 7.57 -6.34
N ILE A 47 2.80 7.46 -6.69
CA ILE A 47 1.72 7.20 -5.73
C ILE A 47 1.91 5.84 -5.07
N VAL A 48 2.15 4.79 -5.86
CA VAL A 48 2.34 3.42 -5.34
C VAL A 48 3.58 3.36 -4.43
N GLN A 49 4.69 4.00 -4.80
CA GLN A 49 5.88 4.09 -3.94
C GLN A 49 5.57 4.78 -2.60
N ASN A 50 4.87 5.92 -2.63
CA ASN A 50 4.47 6.63 -1.41
C ASN A 50 3.56 5.78 -0.53
N ASN A 51 2.63 5.04 -1.14
CA ASN A 51 1.74 4.14 -0.42
C ASN A 51 2.51 3.00 0.25
N ILE A 52 3.51 2.41 -0.42
CA ILE A 52 4.39 1.41 0.18
C ILE A 52 5.11 1.99 1.41
N SER A 53 5.71 3.18 1.28
CA SER A 53 6.38 3.87 2.40
C SER A 53 5.42 4.10 3.58
N LYS A 54 4.20 4.59 3.32
CA LYS A 54 3.17 4.79 4.34
C LYS A 54 2.78 3.49 5.05
N MET A 55 2.65 2.39 4.31
CA MET A 55 2.33 1.08 4.90
C MET A 55 3.45 0.60 5.83
N PHE A 56 4.72 0.77 5.45
CA PHE A 56 5.85 0.47 6.33
C PHE A 56 5.85 1.34 7.59
N SER A 57 5.60 2.65 7.46
CA SER A 57 5.48 3.55 8.62
C SER A 57 4.37 3.09 9.56
N LEU A 58 3.20 2.75 9.01
CA LEU A 58 2.06 2.25 9.79
C LEU A 58 2.40 0.95 10.52
N ARG A 59 3.06 0.01 9.83
CA ARG A 59 3.54 -1.25 10.41
C ARG A 59 4.44 -1.00 11.62
N THR A 60 5.43 -0.13 11.47
CA THR A 60 6.36 0.24 12.55
C THR A 60 5.63 0.89 13.72
N SER A 61 4.68 1.79 13.45
CA SER A 61 3.88 2.42 14.50
C SER A 61 3.05 1.42 15.30
N ILE A 62 2.51 0.38 14.66
CA ILE A 62 1.77 -0.68 15.37
C ILE A 62 2.70 -1.56 16.20
N ILE A 63 3.84 -1.97 15.64
CA ILE A 63 4.84 -2.77 16.36
C ILE A 63 5.32 -2.02 17.61
N ASN A 64 5.61 -0.73 17.49
CA ASN A 64 6.06 0.09 18.61
C ASN A 64 4.97 0.34 19.67
N LYS A 65 3.68 0.31 19.29
CA LYS A 65 2.57 0.41 20.26
C LYS A 65 2.34 -0.88 21.05
N ASN A 66 2.72 -2.03 20.48
CA ASN A 66 2.57 -3.34 21.09
C ASN A 66 3.81 -3.78 21.89
N LYS A 67 4.81 -2.91 22.03
CA LYS A 67 6.08 -3.13 22.73
C LYS A 67 6.10 -2.34 24.02
#